data_AF-A0A933J8E9-F1
#
_entry.id   AF-A0A933J8E9-F1
#
_cell.length_a   1.000
_cell.length_b   1.000
_cell.length_c   1.000
_cell.angle_alpha   90.00
_cell.angle_beta   90.00
_cell.angle_gamma   90.00
#
_symmetry.space_group_name_H-M   'P 1'
#
loop_
_entity.id
_entity.type
_entity.pdbx_description
1 polymer ?
#
loop_
_entity_poly.entity_id
_entity_poly.type
_entity_poly.pdbx_seq_one_letter_code
_entity_poly.pdbx_strand_id
1 'polypeptide(L)'
;MIEVLKSIWEASQYLWSERLKAALSLWLPGNKKRWKLSAEEEQQLLTMSPSTMDRRLAPYKKKLGRRIYGKTKPGRFLRQIILVHTESWDVPEPGWTETDTVSHSGPSAQGTFAYTVNETDLFSGWGESMAVLGKGAYGVVKALDGMRDAMPFKQKGLDSDNGE
;
A
#
# COMPACT_ATOMS: atom_id res chain seq x y z
N MET A 1 -9.48 13.38 23.36
CA MET A 1 -8.12 13.40 22.75
C MET A 1 -7.60 12.06 22.18
N ILE A 2 -7.17 11.05 22.97
CA ILE A 2 -6.59 9.80 22.39
C ILE A 2 -7.59 9.03 21.50
N GLU A 3 -8.85 8.94 21.92
CA GLU A 3 -9.89 8.28 21.12
C GLU A 3 -10.16 8.98 19.78
N VAL A 4 -10.06 10.32 19.72
CA VAL A 4 -10.24 11.06 18.46
C VAL A 4 -9.06 10.84 17.52
N LEU A 5 -7.83 10.92 18.04
CA LEU A 5 -6.62 10.59 17.27
C LEU A 5 -6.69 9.17 16.70
N LYS A 6 -7.13 8.20 17.51
CA LYS A 6 -7.33 6.81 17.09
C LYS A 6 -8.40 6.70 16.02
N SER A 7 -9.56 7.36 16.18
CA SER A 7 -10.64 7.33 15.19
C SER A 7 -10.20 7.89 13.84
N ILE A 8 -9.42 8.98 13.83
CA ILE A 8 -8.86 9.55 12.60
C ILE A 8 -7.82 8.60 12.01
N TRP A 9 -6.95 8.02 12.83
CA TRP A 9 -5.96 7.04 12.39
C TRP A 9 -6.61 5.80 11.75
N GLU A 10 -7.67 5.26 12.34
CA GLU A 10 -8.45 4.15 11.79
C GLU A 10 -9.15 4.55 10.48
N ALA A 11 -9.78 5.73 10.44
CA ALA A 11 -10.42 6.25 9.23
C ALA A 11 -9.42 6.51 8.08
N SER A 12 -8.17 6.80 8.42
CA SER A 12 -7.08 7.02 7.47
C SER A 12 -6.48 5.73 6.89
N GLN A 13 -7.04 4.55 7.23
CA GLN A 13 -6.43 3.26 6.92
C GLN A 13 -5.02 3.11 7.52
N TYR A 14 -4.87 3.58 8.77
CA TYR A 14 -3.69 3.39 9.59
C TYR A 14 -2.42 4.10 9.08
N LEU A 15 -2.53 5.31 8.54
CA LEU A 15 -1.36 6.13 8.15
C LEU A 15 -0.30 6.16 9.27
N TRP A 16 0.95 6.03 8.88
CA TRP A 16 2.07 6.25 9.79
C TRP A 16 2.14 7.73 10.18
N SER A 17 2.79 8.02 11.32
CA SER A 17 2.65 9.29 12.04
C SER A 17 3.01 10.53 11.24
N GLU A 18 4.02 10.47 10.36
CA GLU A 18 4.39 11.61 9.49
C GLU A 18 3.28 11.92 8.46
N ARG A 19 2.77 10.91 7.76
CA ARG A 19 1.67 11.09 6.80
C ARG A 19 0.38 11.46 7.50
N LEU A 20 0.12 10.89 8.68
CA LEU A 20 -1.03 11.25 9.50
C LEU A 20 -0.99 12.72 9.90
N LYS A 21 0.18 13.23 10.32
CA LYS A 21 0.36 14.65 10.63
C LYS A 21 0.09 15.55 9.42
N ALA A 22 0.65 15.22 8.26
CA ALA A 22 0.39 15.97 7.03
C ALA A 22 -1.11 15.94 6.65
N ALA A 23 -1.74 14.77 6.75
CA ALA A 23 -3.17 14.59 6.47
C ALA A 23 -4.06 15.38 7.44
N LEU A 24 -3.74 15.40 8.73
CA LEU A 24 -4.50 16.15 9.75
C LEU A 24 -4.58 17.65 9.40
N SER A 25 -3.48 18.25 8.97
CA SER A 25 -3.46 19.66 8.54
C SER A 25 -4.43 19.95 7.39
N LEU A 26 -4.62 19.00 6.49
CA LEU A 26 -5.52 19.13 5.34
C LEU A 26 -6.97 18.78 5.69
N TRP A 27 -7.19 17.78 6.55
CA TRP A 27 -8.50 17.18 6.77
C TRP A 27 -9.29 17.85 7.89
N LEU A 28 -8.63 18.28 8.97
CA LEU A 28 -9.31 18.82 10.14
C LEU A 28 -10.15 20.08 9.83
N PRO A 29 -9.68 21.06 9.03
CA PRO A 29 -10.47 22.24 8.71
C PRO A 29 -11.85 21.93 8.10
N GLY A 30 -11.93 20.93 7.21
CA GLY A 30 -13.16 20.55 6.51
C GLY A 30 -14.06 19.56 7.25
N ASN A 31 -13.58 18.93 8.32
CA ASN A 31 -14.25 17.78 8.94
C ASN A 31 -14.54 17.94 10.43
N LYS A 32 -14.51 19.18 10.94
CA LYS A 32 -14.77 19.48 12.37
C LYS A 32 -16.09 18.89 12.88
N LYS A 33 -17.14 18.93 12.06
CA LYS A 33 -18.47 18.37 12.38
C LYS A 33 -18.47 16.84 12.50
N ARG A 34 -17.62 16.15 11.74
CA ARG A 34 -17.52 14.67 11.74
C ARG A 34 -16.96 14.16 13.07
N TRP A 35 -15.95 14.84 13.62
CA TRP A 35 -15.27 14.42 14.85
C TRP A 35 -15.67 15.21 16.10
N LYS A 36 -16.58 16.20 15.97
CA LYS A 36 -17.09 17.03 17.08
C LYS A 36 -15.96 17.58 17.98
N LEU A 37 -14.89 18.06 17.35
CA LEU A 37 -13.70 18.55 18.02
C LEU A 37 -13.97 19.86 18.76
N SER A 38 -13.48 20.00 19.99
CA SER A 38 -13.31 21.32 20.62
C SER A 38 -12.14 22.07 19.98
N ALA A 39 -12.09 23.40 20.18
CA ALA A 39 -10.98 24.21 19.69
C ALA A 39 -9.63 23.76 20.28
N GLU A 40 -9.63 23.39 21.56
CA GLU A 40 -8.45 22.85 22.25
C GLU A 40 -8.03 21.51 21.65
N GLU A 41 -8.99 20.64 21.33
CA GLU A 41 -8.68 19.34 20.74
C GLU A 41 -8.12 19.46 19.31
N GLU A 42 -8.68 20.35 18.51
CA GLU A 42 -8.17 20.66 17.18
C GLU A 42 -6.72 21.18 17.25
N GLN A 43 -6.46 22.15 18.13
CA GLN A 43 -5.12 22.71 18.30
C GLN A 43 -4.13 21.64 18.78
N GLN A 44 -4.54 20.78 19.72
CA GLN A 44 -3.71 19.68 20.19
C GLN A 44 -3.39 18.68 19.07
N LEU A 45 -4.33 18.37 18.18
CA LEU A 45 -4.09 17.47 17.04
C LEU A 45 -3.15 18.08 16.00
N LEU A 46 -3.32 19.36 15.67
CA LEU A 46 -2.49 20.07 14.69
C LEU A 46 -1.05 20.31 15.18
N THR A 47 -0.87 20.53 16.48
CA THR A 47 0.45 20.78 17.09
C THR A 47 1.20 19.50 17.46
N MET A 48 0.52 18.35 17.49
CA MET A 48 1.12 17.08 17.92
C MET A 48 2.28 16.67 17.00
N SER A 49 3.41 16.29 17.60
CA SER A 49 4.53 15.73 16.84
C SER A 49 4.22 14.29 16.37
N PRO A 50 4.81 13.84 15.26
CA PRO A 50 4.70 12.45 14.79
C PRO A 50 5.11 11.44 15.88
N SER A 51 6.21 11.71 16.58
CA SER A 51 6.69 10.90 17.71
C SER A 51 5.70 10.81 18.88
N THR A 52 4.88 11.84 19.11
CA THR A 52 3.83 11.82 20.13
C THR A 52 2.62 11.02 19.66
N MET A 53 2.25 11.15 18.38
CA MET A 53 1.22 10.31 17.78
C MET A 53 1.60 8.82 17.88
N ASP A 54 2.85 8.46 17.58
CA ASP A 54 3.32 7.08 17.68
C ASP A 54 3.24 6.53 19.10
N ARG A 55 3.70 7.29 20.10
CA ARG A 55 3.59 6.89 21.51
C ARG A 55 2.13 6.69 21.94
N ARG A 56 1.22 7.60 21.54
CA ARG A 56 -0.21 7.50 21.86
C ARG A 56 -0.91 6.34 21.14
N LEU A 57 -0.51 6.05 19.90
CA LEU A 57 -1.09 4.98 19.09
C LEU A 57 -0.45 3.60 19.32
N ALA A 58 0.72 3.52 19.98
CA ALA A 58 1.47 2.28 20.19
C ALA A 58 0.65 1.12 20.77
N PRO A 59 -0.21 1.30 21.80
CA PRO A 59 -1.05 0.20 22.32
C PRO A 59 -2.02 -0.37 21.27
N TYR A 60 -2.57 0.50 20.41
CA TYR A 60 -3.52 0.12 19.36
C TYR A 60 -2.80 -0.51 18.17
N LYS A 61 -1.64 0.02 17.78
CA LYS A 61 -0.75 -0.58 16.76
C LYS A 61 -0.34 -2.01 17.13
N LYS A 62 0.02 -2.25 18.40
CA LYS A 62 0.38 -3.60 18.89
C LYS A 62 -0.78 -4.59 18.78
N LYS A 63 -2.02 -4.14 19.01
CA LYS A 63 -3.23 -4.97 18.84
C LYS A 63 -3.51 -5.27 17.35
N LEU A 64 -3.25 -4.31 16.46
CA LEU A 64 -3.41 -4.47 15.01
C LEU A 64 -2.33 -5.36 14.39
N GLY A 65 -1.08 -5.26 14.84
CA GLY A 65 0.04 -6.08 14.34
C GLY A 65 -0.18 -7.58 14.51
N ARG A 66 -1.02 -8.00 15.46
CA ARG A 66 -1.47 -9.39 15.60
C ARG A 66 -2.46 -9.85 14.51
N ARG A 67 -2.99 -8.92 13.70
CA ARG A 67 -4.01 -9.13 12.67
C ARG A 67 -3.51 -8.91 11.24
N ILE A 68 -2.28 -8.44 11.04
CA ILE A 68 -1.72 -8.28 9.68
C ILE A 68 -1.20 -9.64 9.24
N TYR A 69 -1.97 -10.31 8.38
CA TYR A 69 -1.61 -11.59 7.77
C TYR A 69 -0.84 -11.35 6.47
N GLY A 70 0.40 -10.89 6.60
CA GLY A 70 1.37 -10.87 5.49
C GLY A 70 2.36 -12.02 5.68
N LYS A 71 2.39 -12.98 4.76
CA LYS A 71 3.35 -14.11 4.80
C LYS A 71 4.74 -13.73 4.29
N THR A 72 4.92 -12.50 3.79
CA THR A 72 6.22 -12.01 3.32
C THR A 72 7.17 -11.87 4.51
N LYS A 73 7.92 -12.93 4.77
CA LYS A 73 9.09 -12.87 5.65
C LYS A 73 10.20 -12.18 4.86
N PRO A 74 10.74 -11.04 5.31
CA PRO A 74 11.89 -10.46 4.66
C PRO A 74 13.03 -11.49 4.69
N GLY A 75 13.47 -11.94 3.51
CA GLY A 75 14.61 -12.83 3.38
C GLY A 75 15.85 -12.15 3.96
N ARG A 76 16.39 -12.69 5.07
CA ARG A 76 17.53 -12.09 5.78
C ARG A 76 18.81 -12.06 4.94
N PHE A 77 18.95 -13.01 4.02
CA PHE A 77 20.15 -13.23 3.21
C PHE A 77 20.14 -12.48 1.87
N LEU A 78 18.97 -12.28 1.25
CA LEU A 78 18.88 -11.65 -0.08
C LEU A 78 19.22 -10.16 -0.09
N ARG A 79 18.99 -9.45 1.03
CA ARG A 79 19.34 -8.02 1.17
C ARG A 79 20.84 -7.72 1.11
N GLN A 80 21.71 -8.70 1.39
CA GLN A 80 23.16 -8.50 1.37
C GLN A 80 23.80 -8.84 0.02
N ILE A 81 23.08 -9.55 -0.85
CA ILE A 81 23.60 -10.05 -2.13
C ILE A 81 22.98 -9.27 -3.29
N ILE A 82 21.73 -8.84 -3.16
CA ILE A 82 21.06 -8.01 -4.16
C ILE A 82 21.26 -6.56 -3.76
N LEU A 83 22.11 -5.84 -4.50
CA LEU A 83 22.15 -4.39 -4.45
C LEU A 83 20.75 -3.87 -4.74
N VAL A 84 20.17 -3.15 -3.79
CA VAL A 84 18.95 -2.39 -4.04
C VAL A 84 19.34 -1.26 -4.99
N HIS A 85 19.13 -1.46 -6.29
CA HIS A 85 19.28 -0.40 -7.27
C HIS A 85 18.18 0.62 -7.02
N THR A 86 18.55 1.76 -6.43
CA THR A 86 17.68 2.93 -6.24
C THR A 86 17.65 3.83 -7.46
N GLU A 87 18.33 3.42 -8.53
CA GLU A 87 18.35 4.14 -9.79
C GLU A 87 17.01 3.88 -10.49
N SER A 88 16.23 4.93 -10.73
CA SER A 88 15.11 4.84 -11.66
C SER A 88 15.68 4.36 -12.99
N TRP A 89 15.20 3.22 -13.49
CA TRP A 89 15.52 2.81 -14.85
C TRP A 89 15.16 3.99 -15.76
N ASP A 90 16.17 4.58 -16.40
CA ASP A 90 15.93 5.60 -17.42
C ASP A 90 15.42 4.86 -18.65
N VAL A 91 14.12 4.57 -18.65
CA VAL A 91 13.44 3.86 -19.72
C VAL A 91 12.99 4.91 -20.73
N PRO A 92 13.59 5.01 -21.93
CA PRO A 92 13.30 6.11 -22.85
C PRO A 92 12.05 5.89 -23.71
N GLU A 93 11.33 4.76 -23.53
CA GLU A 93 10.23 4.34 -24.39
C GLU A 93 9.24 3.39 -23.68
N PRO A 94 7.96 3.33 -24.12
CA PRO A 94 7.01 2.37 -23.57
C PRO A 94 7.39 0.91 -23.87
N GLY A 95 6.89 0.02 -23.01
CA GLY A 95 6.98 -1.44 -23.12
C GLY A 95 7.73 -2.11 -21.96
N TRP A 96 8.17 -1.39 -20.94
CA TRP A 96 8.88 -1.95 -19.79
C TRP A 96 8.02 -1.77 -18.56
N THR A 97 7.52 -2.87 -18.01
CA THR A 97 6.48 -2.84 -16.99
C THR A 97 6.92 -3.46 -15.67
N GLU A 98 6.42 -2.91 -14.57
CA GLU A 98 6.53 -3.48 -13.23
C GLU A 98 5.17 -4.11 -12.85
N THR A 99 5.21 -5.33 -12.32
CA THR A 99 4.04 -6.11 -11.93
C THR A 99 4.04 -6.40 -10.43
N ASP A 100 2.88 -6.22 -9.81
CA ASP A 100 2.64 -6.57 -8.40
C ASP A 100 1.29 -7.27 -8.23
N THR A 101 1.12 -8.00 -7.13
CA THR A 101 -0.14 -8.66 -6.78
C THR A 101 -0.69 -8.19 -5.43
N VAL A 102 -1.95 -7.77 -5.42
CA VAL A 102 -2.67 -7.36 -4.20
C VAL A 102 -3.63 -8.46 -3.78
N SER A 103 -3.45 -8.97 -2.56
CA SER A 103 -4.36 -9.94 -1.93
C SER A 103 -5.63 -9.26 -1.41
N HIS A 104 -6.80 -9.81 -1.75
CA HIS A 104 -8.10 -9.41 -1.19
C HIS A 104 -8.59 -10.38 -0.10
N SER A 105 -7.68 -11.02 0.64
CA SER A 105 -8.02 -11.96 1.73
C SER A 105 -8.67 -11.32 2.95
N GLY A 106 -8.66 -9.99 3.04
CA GLY A 106 -9.07 -9.29 4.25
C GLY A 106 -8.30 -9.78 5.49
N PRO A 107 -8.96 -10.01 6.63
CA PRO A 107 -8.31 -10.40 7.88
C PRO A 107 -7.96 -11.89 7.96
N SER A 108 -8.10 -12.70 6.91
CA SER A 108 -7.72 -14.12 6.94
C SER A 108 -7.28 -14.60 5.55
N ALA A 109 -6.01 -15.01 5.43
CA ALA A 109 -5.47 -15.61 4.21
C ALA A 109 -5.74 -17.13 4.11
N GLN A 110 -6.81 -17.62 4.74
CA GLN A 110 -7.21 -19.02 4.69
C GLN A 110 -8.21 -19.25 3.55
N GLY A 111 -7.94 -20.23 2.68
CA GLY A 111 -8.80 -20.57 1.55
C GLY A 111 -8.45 -19.81 0.27
N THR A 112 -9.37 -19.86 -0.70
CA THR A 112 -9.22 -19.19 -2.01
C THR A 112 -9.92 -17.85 -1.98
N PHE A 113 -9.23 -16.80 -2.42
CA PHE A 113 -9.74 -15.43 -2.47
C PHE A 113 -9.21 -14.70 -3.71
N ALA A 114 -9.79 -13.55 -4.01
CA ALA A 114 -9.39 -12.76 -5.16
C ALA A 114 -8.02 -12.10 -4.94
N TYR A 115 -7.26 -12.00 -6.02
CA TYR A 115 -6.06 -11.21 -6.15
C TYR A 115 -6.28 -10.22 -7.29
N THR A 116 -5.70 -9.03 -7.19
CA THR A 116 -5.53 -8.15 -8.35
C THR A 116 -4.07 -8.22 -8.78
N VAL A 117 -3.84 -8.56 -10.04
CA VAL A 117 -2.56 -8.36 -10.72
C VAL A 117 -2.58 -6.95 -11.27
N ASN A 118 -1.58 -6.14 -10.92
CA ASN A 118 -1.40 -4.79 -11.44
C ASN A 118 -0.13 -4.76 -12.26
N GLU A 119 -0.17 -4.05 -13.38
CA GLU A 119 0.97 -3.87 -14.26
C GLU A 119 1.09 -2.40 -14.64
N THR A 120 2.28 -1.81 -14.50
CA THR A 120 2.52 -0.38 -14.78
C THR A 120 3.74 -0.21 -15.67
N ASP A 121 3.59 0.48 -16.80
CA ASP A 121 4.70 0.86 -17.68
C ASP A 121 5.51 2.03 -17.11
N LEU A 122 6.83 1.86 -17.05
CA LEU A 122 7.75 2.79 -16.40
C LEU A 122 7.89 4.13 -17.14
N PHE A 123 7.73 4.15 -18.46
CA PHE A 123 7.89 5.36 -19.26
C PHE A 123 6.60 6.18 -19.36
N SER A 124 5.51 5.54 -19.77
CA SER A 124 4.23 6.21 -20.02
C SER A 124 3.36 6.37 -18.77
N GLY A 125 3.62 5.58 -17.72
CA GLY A 125 2.74 5.48 -16.55
C GLY A 125 1.42 4.77 -16.83
N TRP A 126 1.28 4.10 -17.99
CA TRP A 126 0.09 3.32 -18.31
C TRP A 126 -0.06 2.15 -17.33
N GLY A 127 -1.26 2.02 -16.75
CA GLY A 127 -1.56 0.99 -15.75
C GLY A 127 -2.69 0.08 -16.20
N GLU A 128 -2.50 -1.23 -16.05
CA GLU A 128 -3.51 -2.25 -16.27
C GLU A 128 -3.75 -3.05 -14.98
N SER A 129 -4.99 -3.55 -14.79
CA SER A 129 -5.35 -4.30 -13.58
C SER A 129 -6.36 -5.40 -13.89
N MET A 130 -6.07 -6.62 -13.44
CA MET A 130 -6.91 -7.79 -13.67
C MET A 130 -7.14 -8.56 -12.37
N ALA A 131 -8.39 -8.97 -12.14
CA ALA A 131 -8.74 -9.80 -11.01
C ALA A 131 -8.53 -11.30 -11.35
N VAL A 132 -7.88 -12.02 -10.44
CA VAL A 132 -7.63 -13.47 -10.53
C VAL A 132 -8.15 -14.13 -9.26
N LEU A 133 -8.79 -15.29 -9.39
CA LEU A 133 -9.21 -16.08 -8.23
C LEU A 133 -8.10 -17.04 -7.80
N GLY A 134 -7.59 -16.87 -6.58
CA GLY A 134 -6.42 -17.59 -6.06
C GLY A 134 -5.09 -17.07 -6.63
N LYS A 135 -3.98 -17.58 -6.09
CA LYS A 135 -2.61 -17.22 -6.50
C LYS A 135 -1.96 -18.28 -7.41
N GLY A 136 -2.75 -19.04 -8.14
CA GLY A 136 -2.22 -20.08 -9.02
C GLY A 136 -1.51 -19.49 -10.23
N ALA A 137 -0.31 -19.97 -10.54
CA ALA A 137 0.50 -19.49 -11.67
C ALA A 137 -0.28 -19.44 -12.98
N TYR A 138 -1.11 -20.45 -13.26
CA TYR A 138 -1.97 -20.48 -14.46
C TYR A 138 -2.91 -19.27 -14.57
N GLY A 139 -3.57 -18.91 -13.47
CA GLY A 139 -4.52 -17.78 -13.46
C GLY A 139 -3.82 -16.44 -13.64
N VAL A 140 -2.64 -16.28 -13.02
CA VAL A 140 -1.82 -15.07 -13.13
C VAL A 140 -1.25 -14.93 -14.55
N VAL A 141 -0.67 -15.99 -15.12
CA VAL A 141 -0.15 -15.96 -16.51
C VAL A 141 -1.24 -15.62 -17.50
N LYS A 142 -2.43 -16.22 -17.36
CA LYS A 142 -3.57 -15.90 -18.25
C LYS A 142 -4.01 -14.44 -18.13
N ALA A 143 -3.97 -13.87 -16.92
CA ALA A 143 -4.27 -12.45 -16.74
C ALA A 143 -3.21 -11.55 -17.38
N LEU A 144 -1.92 -11.88 -17.23
CA LEU A 144 -0.81 -11.16 -17.85
C LEU A 144 -0.85 -11.23 -19.38
N ASP A 145 -1.19 -12.38 -19.96
CA ASP A 145 -1.36 -12.50 -21.42
C ASP A 145 -2.52 -11.60 -21.90
N GLY A 146 -3.63 -11.58 -21.18
CA GLY A 146 -4.75 -10.68 -21.49
C GLY A 146 -4.38 -9.19 -21.37
N MET A 147 -3.58 -8.82 -20.36
CA MET A 147 -3.06 -7.45 -20.21
C MET A 147 -2.14 -7.08 -21.36
N ARG A 148 -1.20 -7.97 -21.72
CA ARG A 148 -0.28 -7.79 -22.85
C ARG A 148 -1.03 -7.51 -24.16
N ASP A 149 -2.13 -8.23 -24.41
CA ASP A 149 -2.94 -8.06 -25.62
C ASP A 149 -3.76 -6.75 -25.60
N ALA A 150 -4.09 -6.24 -24.41
CA ALA A 150 -4.88 -5.02 -24.24
C ALA A 150 -4.03 -3.73 -24.28
N MET A 151 -2.72 -3.83 -24.05
CA MET A 151 -1.84 -2.68 -23.99
C MET A 151 -1.78 -1.91 -25.32
N PRO A 152 -1.72 -0.56 -25.28
CA PRO A 152 -1.62 0.27 -26.47
C PRO A 152 -0.23 0.22 -27.13
N PHE A 153 0.71 -0.53 -26.57
CA PHE A 153 2.07 -0.71 -27.05
C PHE A 153 2.55 -2.14 -26.81
N LYS A 154 3.59 -2.55 -27.53
CA LYS A 154 4.20 -3.86 -27.35
C LYS A 154 4.99 -3.91 -26.04
N GLN A 155 4.61 -4.82 -25.16
CA GLN A 155 5.42 -5.17 -23.99
C GLN A 155 6.76 -5.79 -24.43
N LYS A 156 7.85 -5.26 -23.89
CA LYS A 156 9.26 -5.62 -24.15
C LYS A 156 9.88 -6.36 -22.97
N GLY A 157 9.50 -5.98 -21.75
CA GLY A 157 9.94 -6.63 -20.52
C GLY A 157 8.93 -6.44 -19.40
N LEU A 158 8.92 -7.41 -18.49
CA LEU A 158 8.11 -7.41 -17.29
C LEU A 158 9.04 -7.72 -16.12
N ASP A 159 9.06 -6.82 -15.13
CA ASP A 159 9.71 -7.02 -13.85
C ASP A 159 8.65 -7.33 -12.78
N SER A 160 8.93 -8.31 -11.92
CA SER A 160 8.06 -8.70 -10.82
C SER A 160 8.92 -9.00 -9.62
N ASP A 161 8.48 -8.58 -8.44
CA ASP A 161 9.10 -9.10 -7.23
C ASP A 161 8.83 -10.62 -7.12
N ASN A 162 9.77 -11.35 -6.50
CA ASN A 162 9.68 -12.81 -6.36
C ASN A 162 8.62 -13.20 -5.30
N GLY A 163 7.35 -12.88 -5.55
CA GLY A 163 6.24 -13.38 -4.76
C GLY A 163 6.06 -14.89 -4.94
N GLU A 164 6.20 -15.66 -3.86
CA GLU A 164 5.93 -17.12 -3.84
C GLU A 164 4.55 -17.53 -4.37
#